data_AF-A0A8D8M3T5-F1
#
_entry.id   AF-A0A8D8M3T5-F1
#
_cell.length_a   1.000
_cell.length_b   1.000
_cell.length_c   1.000
_cell.angle_alpha   90.00
_cell.angle_beta   90.00
_cell.angle_gamma   90.00
#
_symmetry.space_group_name_H-M   'P 1'
#
loop_
_entity.id
_entity.type
_entity.pdbx_description
1 polymer ?
#
loop_
_entity_poly.entity_id
_entity_poly.type
_entity_poly.pdbx_seq_one_letter_code
_entity_poly.pdbx_strand_id
1 'polypeptide(L)'
;NNNNNKISTYIIADHIRSTAFLILDGITPSNEGRGYVLRKIIRRAILHGNKLGIKNIFFYKLIDNLTNITEYKIYNLKKNRDKIKKIIKIEEKKFLRTLKTGLNLLNLNISKL
;
A
#
# COMPACT_ATOMS: atom_id res chain seq x y z
N ASN A 1 -0.59 -20.28 -10.92
CA ASN A 1 -1.84 -19.94 -10.20
C ASN A 1 -1.89 -20.38 -8.72
N ASN A 2 -0.79 -20.35 -7.97
CA ASN A 2 -0.83 -20.26 -6.49
C ASN A 2 0.40 -19.50 -5.97
N ASN A 3 1.56 -19.71 -6.61
CA ASN A 3 2.79 -18.98 -6.34
C ASN A 3 2.67 -17.46 -6.55
N ASN A 4 2.02 -17.00 -7.63
CA ASN A 4 1.85 -15.56 -7.89
C ASN A 4 0.97 -14.85 -6.85
N ASN A 5 -0.04 -15.57 -6.32
CA ASN A 5 -0.89 -15.05 -5.26
C ASN A 5 -0.08 -14.96 -3.96
N LYS A 6 0.68 -16.00 -3.64
CA LYS A 6 1.61 -16.03 -2.49
C LYS A 6 2.63 -14.89 -2.55
N ILE A 7 3.25 -14.65 -3.71
CA ILE A 7 4.18 -13.52 -3.93
C ILE A 7 3.48 -12.18 -3.68
N SER A 8 2.29 -11.98 -4.22
CA SER A 8 1.54 -10.74 -4.04
C SER A 8 1.17 -10.50 -2.57
N THR A 9 0.76 -11.54 -1.85
CA THR A 9 0.49 -11.46 -0.41
C THR A 9 1.73 -11.06 0.39
N TYR A 10 2.89 -11.66 0.10
CA TYR A 10 4.14 -11.28 0.78
C TYR A 10 4.56 -9.84 0.49
N ILE A 11 4.42 -9.37 -0.74
CA ILE A 11 4.70 -7.98 -1.12
C ILE A 11 3.79 -7.02 -0.34
N ILE A 12 2.50 -7.32 -0.25
CA ILE A 12 1.55 -6.50 0.50
C ILE A 12 1.92 -6.46 2.00
N ALA A 13 2.25 -7.61 2.58
CA ALA A 13 2.62 -7.74 3.99
C ALA A 13 3.93 -6.99 4.33
N ASP A 14 4.93 -7.06 3.46
CA ASP A 14 6.16 -6.28 3.62
C ASP A 14 5.89 -4.77 3.48
N HIS A 15 5.15 -4.38 2.44
CA HIS A 15 4.91 -2.98 2.14
C HIS A 15 4.06 -2.29 3.20
N ILE A 16 3.13 -2.97 3.87
CA ILE A 16 2.39 -2.36 4.99
C ILE A 16 3.32 -2.07 6.17
N ARG A 17 4.28 -2.95 6.49
CA ARG A 17 5.26 -2.68 7.56
C ARG A 17 6.12 -1.47 7.21
N SER A 18 6.74 -1.48 6.02
CA SER A 18 7.59 -0.38 5.56
C SER A 18 6.82 0.95 5.51
N THR A 19 5.59 0.94 4.99
CA THR A 19 4.72 2.12 4.95
C THR A 19 4.43 2.66 6.35
N ALA A 20 4.07 1.77 7.28
CA ALA A 20 3.70 2.16 8.64
C ALA A 20 4.87 2.82 9.39
N PHE A 21 6.07 2.24 9.31
CA PHE A 21 7.26 2.80 9.96
C PHE A 21 7.76 4.09 9.29
N LEU A 22 7.74 4.19 7.95
CA LEU A 22 8.11 5.44 7.27
C LEU A 22 7.18 6.59 7.65
N ILE A 23 5.87 6.33 7.77
CA ILE A 23 4.91 7.36 8.21
C ILE A 23 5.11 7.70 9.69
N LEU A 24 5.44 6.71 10.52
CA LEU A 24 5.77 6.92 11.93
C LEU A 24 7.00 7.85 12.08
N ASP A 25 8.00 7.68 11.22
CA ASP A 25 9.20 8.54 11.13
C ASP A 25 8.93 9.92 10.48
N GLY A 26 7.67 10.25 10.20
CA GLY A 26 7.24 11.56 9.71
C GLY A 26 7.22 11.70 8.19
N ILE A 27 7.51 10.64 7.43
CA ILE A 27 7.50 10.70 5.95
C ILE A 27 6.05 10.61 5.46
N THR A 28 5.67 11.49 4.55
CA THR A 28 4.34 11.49 3.91
C THR A 28 4.44 11.30 2.40
N PRO A 29 3.44 10.69 1.73
CA PRO A 29 3.49 10.48 0.28
C PRO A 29 3.58 11.82 -0.47
N SER A 30 4.59 11.97 -1.34
CA SER A 30 4.83 13.19 -2.12
C SER A 30 5.29 12.87 -3.55
N ASN A 31 5.55 13.90 -4.36
CA ASN A 31 6.04 13.74 -5.74
C ASN A 31 7.57 13.60 -5.81
N GLU A 32 8.30 13.77 -4.71
CA GLU A 32 9.77 13.84 -4.71
C GLU A 32 10.42 13.25 -3.45
N GLY A 33 11.73 13.01 -3.50
CA GLY A 33 12.53 12.54 -2.36
C GLY A 33 11.97 11.28 -1.68
N ARG A 34 12.03 11.25 -0.34
CA ARG A 34 11.57 10.11 0.48
C ARG A 34 10.06 9.88 0.37
N GLY A 35 9.28 10.96 0.23
CA GLY A 35 7.83 10.87 0.07
C GLY A 35 7.41 10.22 -1.25
N TYR A 36 8.19 10.39 -2.33
CA TYR A 36 7.99 9.68 -3.58
C TYR A 36 8.23 8.18 -3.45
N VAL A 37 9.26 7.78 -2.71
CA VAL A 37 9.54 6.36 -2.43
C VAL A 37 8.38 5.74 -1.66
N LEU A 38 7.92 6.39 -0.58
CA LEU A 38 6.75 5.94 0.20
C LEU A 38 5.50 5.80 -0.68
N ARG A 39 5.24 6.79 -1.55
CA ARG A 39 4.13 6.72 -2.51
C ARG A 39 4.24 5.48 -3.41
N LYS A 40 5.42 5.18 -3.95
CA LYS A 40 5.63 4.02 -4.83
C LYS A 40 5.38 2.71 -4.08
N ILE A 41 5.82 2.59 -2.83
CA ILE A 41 5.59 1.41 -1.97
C ILE A 41 4.08 1.17 -1.79
N ILE A 42 3.34 2.22 -1.39
CA ILE A 42 1.89 2.16 -1.19
C ILE A 42 1.19 1.72 -2.49
N ARG A 43 1.50 2.38 -3.61
CA ARG A 43 0.86 2.08 -4.91
C ARG A 43 1.17 0.68 -5.41
N ARG A 44 2.39 0.18 -5.18
CA ARG A 44 2.77 -1.19 -5.52
C ARG A 44 1.98 -2.21 -4.71
N ALA A 45 1.79 -1.99 -3.42
CA ALA A 45 0.97 -2.86 -2.58
C ALA A 45 -0.50 -2.90 -3.08
N ILE A 46 -1.07 -1.74 -3.39
CA ILE A 46 -2.44 -1.63 -3.92
C ILE A 46 -2.56 -2.34 -5.28
N LEU A 47 -1.58 -2.21 -6.16
CA LEU A 47 -1.54 -2.91 -7.44
C LEU A 47 -1.51 -4.44 -7.24
N HIS A 48 -0.73 -4.94 -6.29
CA HIS A 48 -0.73 -6.36 -5.94
C HIS A 48 -2.07 -6.81 -5.33
N GLY A 49 -2.73 -5.97 -4.54
CA GLY A 49 -4.10 -6.22 -4.08
C GLY A 49 -5.08 -6.35 -5.25
N ASN A 50 -4.96 -5.47 -6.24
CA ASN A 50 -5.78 -5.54 -7.45
C ASN A 50 -5.52 -6.82 -8.26
N LYS A 51 -4.26 -7.27 -8.37
CA LYS A 51 -3.90 -8.57 -8.97
C LYS A 51 -4.53 -9.77 -8.26
N LEU A 52 -4.74 -9.65 -6.94
CA LEU A 52 -5.47 -10.65 -6.14
C LEU A 52 -7.00 -10.52 -6.23
N GLY A 53 -7.52 -9.61 -7.06
CA GLY A 53 -8.95 -9.37 -7.22
C GLY A 53 -9.57 -8.40 -6.21
N ILE A 54 -8.77 -7.79 -5.33
CA ILE A 54 -9.25 -6.80 -4.35
C ILE A 54 -9.48 -5.46 -5.07
N LYS A 55 -10.75 -5.11 -5.29
CA LYS A 55 -11.14 -3.88 -6.00
C LYS A 55 -11.42 -2.68 -5.09
N ASN A 56 -11.68 -2.94 -3.81
CA ASN A 56 -12.04 -1.93 -2.83
C ASN A 56 -10.83 -1.51 -2.00
N ILE A 57 -10.97 -0.37 -1.32
CA ILE A 57 -9.96 0.14 -0.37
C ILE A 57 -9.74 -0.88 0.75
N PHE A 58 -8.51 -1.35 0.91
CA PHE A 58 -8.12 -2.39 1.86
C PHE A 58 -6.83 -2.08 2.61
N PHE A 59 -5.88 -1.37 2.00
CA PHE A 59 -4.50 -1.34 2.47
C PHE A 59 -4.38 -0.65 3.83
N TYR A 60 -5.09 0.46 4.05
CA TYR A 60 -5.11 1.13 5.36
C TYR A 60 -5.67 0.27 6.51
N LYS A 61 -6.52 -0.74 6.21
CA LYS A 61 -7.10 -1.62 7.23
C LYS A 61 -6.05 -2.55 7.83
N LEU A 62 -5.03 -2.89 7.06
CA LEU A 62 -3.94 -3.77 7.51
C LEU A 62 -3.12 -3.18 8.67
N ILE A 63 -3.21 -1.87 8.90
CA ILE A 63 -2.62 -1.25 10.09
C ILE A 63 -3.22 -1.83 11.38
N ASP A 64 -4.51 -2.20 11.37
CA ASP A 64 -5.16 -2.79 12.55
C ASP A 64 -4.50 -4.11 12.93
N ASN A 65 -4.34 -4.99 11.94
CA ASN A 65 -3.65 -6.25 12.10
C ASN A 65 -2.18 -6.05 12.51
N LEU A 66 -1.48 -5.10 11.87
CA LEU A 66 -0.09 -4.81 12.19
C LEU A 66 0.08 -4.32 13.64
N THR A 67 -0.83 -3.49 14.14
CA THR A 67 -0.77 -2.98 15.51
C THR A 67 -1.07 -4.05 16.57
N ASN A 68 -1.68 -5.17 16.20
CA ASN A 68 -2.01 -6.25 17.14
C ASN A 68 -0.87 -7.25 17.35
N ILE A 69 0.23 -7.13 16.61
CA ILE A 69 1.42 -7.97 16.79
C ILE A 69 2.15 -7.53 18.08
N THR A 70 2.52 -8.50 18.93
CA THR A 70 3.16 -8.24 20.23
C THR A 70 4.66 -8.06 20.08
N GLU A 71 5.09 -6.83 19.84
CA GLU A 71 6.48 -6.41 20.04
C GLU A 71 6.50 -5.01 20.68
N TYR A 72 7.40 -4.80 21.63
CA TYR A 72 7.63 -3.51 22.32
C TYR A 72 7.78 -2.32 21.35
N LYS A 73 8.31 -2.57 20.13
CA LYS A 73 8.46 -1.58 19.04
C LYS A 73 7.14 -1.03 18.49
N ILE A 74 6.00 -1.69 18.73
CA ILE A 74 4.68 -1.35 18.16
C ILE A 74 3.91 -0.34 19.02
N TYR A 75 4.39 0.02 20.22
CA TYR A 75 3.71 0.99 21.09
C TYR A 75 3.52 2.36 20.41
N ASN A 76 4.57 2.90 19.78
CA ASN A 76 4.49 4.16 19.05
C ASN A 76 3.60 4.05 17.81
N LEU A 77 3.57 2.87 17.18
CA LEU A 77 2.69 2.58 16.06
C LEU A 77 1.22 2.59 16.48
N LYS A 78 0.89 2.00 17.64
CA LYS A 78 -0.47 2.04 18.23
C LYS A 78 -0.91 3.47 18.51
N LYS A 79 -0.05 4.30 19.12
CA LYS A 79 -0.34 5.71 19.39
C LYS A 79 -0.65 6.52 18.12
N ASN A 80 0.04 6.22 17.02
CA ASN A 80 -0.10 6.93 15.75
C ASN A 80 -1.03 6.24 14.74
N ARG A 81 -1.72 5.17 15.16
CA ARG A 81 -2.51 4.29 14.30
C ARG A 81 -3.45 5.07 13.37
N ASP A 82 -4.27 5.96 13.94
CA ASP A 82 -5.30 6.64 13.16
C ASP A 82 -4.72 7.66 12.17
N LYS A 83 -3.63 8.32 12.54
CA LYS A 83 -2.86 9.20 11.64
C LYS A 83 -2.31 8.40 10.46
N ILE A 84 -1.68 7.26 10.72
CA ILE A 84 -1.11 6.38 9.69
C ILE A 84 -2.22 5.86 8.76
N LYS A 85 -3.33 5.36 9.33
CA LYS A 85 -4.50 4.92 8.56
C LYS A 85 -5.05 6.02 7.66
N LYS A 86 -5.16 7.26 8.17
CA LYS A 86 -5.66 8.40 7.40
C LYS A 86 -4.76 8.70 6.20
N ILE A 87 -3.44 8.75 6.40
CA ILE A 87 -2.47 9.02 5.33
C ILE A 87 -2.55 7.95 4.24
N ILE A 88 -2.52 6.67 4.63
CA ILE A 88 -2.60 5.55 3.68
C ILE A 88 -3.94 5.59 2.91
N LYS A 89 -5.06 5.81 3.60
CA LYS A 89 -6.40 5.86 3.01
C LYS A 89 -6.54 6.99 1.98
N ILE A 90 -5.91 8.15 2.22
CA ILE A 90 -5.91 9.27 1.27
C ILE A 90 -5.17 8.89 0.00
N GLU A 91 -3.95 8.35 0.11
CA GLU A 91 -3.17 7.95 -1.07
C GLU A 91 -3.82 6.79 -1.82
N GLU A 92 -4.38 5.81 -1.11
CA GLU A 92 -5.09 4.68 -1.70
C GLU A 92 -6.32 5.14 -2.50
N LYS A 93 -7.15 6.02 -1.93
CA LYS A 93 -8.28 6.63 -2.65
C LYS A 93 -7.82 7.39 -3.90
N LYS A 94 -6.75 8.17 -3.78
CA LYS A 94 -6.20 8.95 -4.89
C LYS A 94 -5.73 8.04 -6.02
N PHE A 95 -4.99 6.98 -5.69
CA PHE A 95 -4.44 6.07 -6.69
C PHE A 95 -5.51 5.20 -7.36
N LEU A 96 -6.49 4.70 -6.60
CA LEU A 96 -7.57 3.86 -7.16
C LEU A 96 -8.38 4.58 -8.25
N ARG A 97 -8.54 5.91 -8.16
CA ARG A 97 -9.19 6.72 -9.20
C ARG A 97 -8.51 6.59 -10.57
N THR A 98 -7.19 6.44 -10.60
CA THR A 98 -6.40 6.38 -11.84
C THR A 98 -5.93 4.98 -12.19
N LEU A 99 -5.92 4.05 -11.22
CA LEU A 99 -5.37 2.70 -11.40
C LEU A 99 -6.08 1.93 -12.52
N LYS A 100 -7.42 1.94 -12.53
CA LYS A 100 -8.21 1.22 -13.56
C LYS A 100 -7.88 1.73 -14.96
N THR A 101 -7.89 3.05 -15.15
CA THR A 101 -7.56 3.68 -16.43
C THR A 101 -6.12 3.35 -16.85
N GLY A 102 -5.17 3.41 -15.92
CA GLY A 102 -3.77 3.06 -16.18
C GLY A 102 -3.58 1.61 -16.61
N LEU A 103 -4.28 0.66 -15.97
CA LEU A 103 -4.22 -0.76 -16.35
C LEU A 103 -4.84 -1.03 -17.71
N ASN A 104 -5.98 -0.40 -18.01
CA ASN A 104 -6.62 -0.52 -19.32
C ASN A 104 -5.68 -0.01 -20.43
N LEU A 105 -5.10 1.18 -20.25
CA LEU A 105 -4.14 1.74 -21.20
C LEU A 105 -2.91 0.84 -21.36
N LEU A 106 -2.38 0.32 -20.26
CA LEU A 106 -1.24 -0.60 -20.31
C LEU A 106 -1.57 -1.85 -21.12
N ASN A 107 -2.69 -2.52 -20.84
CA ASN A 107 -3.10 -3.74 -21.54
C ASN A 107 -3.34 -3.51 -23.03
N LEU A 108 -3.97 -2.39 -23.39
CA LEU A 108 -4.20 -2.01 -24.80
C LEU A 108 -2.89 -1.77 -25.57
N ASN A 109 -1.84 -1.28 -24.92
CA ASN A 109 -0.54 -1.09 -25.56
C ASN A 109 0.24 -2.40 -25.63
N ILE A 110 0.18 -3.25 -24.60
CA ILE A 110 0.81 -4.57 -24.61
C ILE A 110 0.20 -5.46 -25.70
N SER A 111 -1.11 -5.40 -25.95
CA SER A 111 -1.76 -6.20 -27.00
C SER A 111 -1.41 -5.77 -28.43
N LYS A 112 -0.74 -4.61 -28.59
CA LYS A 112 -0.30 -4.08 -29.90
C LYS A 112 1.18 -4.36 -30.17
N LEU A 113 1.91 -4.87 -29.18
CA LEU A 113 3.28 -5.39 -29.32
C LEU A 113 3.23 -6.84 -29.80
#